data_AF-A0A1I0HR76-F1
#
_entry.id   AF-A0A1I0HR76-F1
#
_cell.length_a   1.000
_cell.length_b   1.000
_cell.length_c   1.000
_cell.angle_alpha   90.00
_cell.angle_beta   90.00
_cell.angle_gamma   90.00
#
_symmetry.space_group_name_H-M   'P 1'
#
loop_
_entity.id
_entity.type
_entity.pdbx_description
1 polymer ?
#
loop_
_entity_poly.entity_id
_entity_poly.type
_entity_poly.pdbx_seq_one_letter_code
_entity_poly.pdbx_strand_id
1 'polypeptide(L)'
;MSQSIAGIKIPDSALARAATEYIREQEDDLLFNHSRRVFLWGALTGKRKGLTYDGEQLYVGAMFHDLGLVEQHRSANLGLRAVQR
;
A
#
# COMPACT_ATOMS: atom_id res chain seq x y z
N MET A 1 9.16 5.14 16.57
CA MET A 1 8.03 4.48 17.26
C MET A 1 7.06 4.04 16.19
N SER A 2 6.75 2.75 16.07
CA SER A 2 5.79 2.27 15.08
C SER A 2 4.39 2.82 15.37
N GLN A 3 3.75 3.42 14.38
CA GLN A 3 2.36 3.83 14.47
C GLN A 3 1.45 2.59 14.53
N SER A 4 0.33 2.68 15.25
CA SER A 4 -0.74 1.68 15.21
C SER A 4 -2.08 2.35 14.92
N ILE A 5 -2.89 1.75 14.07
CA ILE A 5 -4.22 2.25 13.68
C ILE A 5 -5.20 1.09 13.80
N ALA A 6 -6.27 1.26 14.58
CA ALA A 6 -7.26 0.21 14.86
C ALA A 6 -6.65 -1.13 15.34
N GLY A 7 -5.53 -1.05 16.07
CA GLY A 7 -4.82 -2.24 16.55
C GLY A 7 -4.01 -2.99 15.48
N ILE A 8 -3.81 -2.40 14.30
CA ILE A 8 -2.88 -2.86 13.27
C ILE A 8 -1.60 -2.01 13.34
N LYS A 9 -0.46 -2.66 13.57
CA LYS A 9 0.86 -2.03 13.52
C LYS A 9 1.21 -1.66 12.08
N ILE A 10 1.62 -0.42 11.85
CA ILE A 10 2.25 -0.02 10.59
C ILE A 10 3.71 -0.49 10.62
N PRO A 11 4.19 -1.27 9.63
CA PRO A 11 5.58 -1.68 9.58
C PRO A 11 6.55 -0.50 9.53
N ASP A 12 7.60 -0.55 10.35
CA ASP A 12 8.60 0.51 10.49
C ASP A 12 10.04 0.02 10.22
N SER A 13 10.16 -1.16 9.62
CA SER A 13 11.44 -1.69 9.15
C SER A 13 12.10 -0.78 8.11
N ALA A 14 13.37 -1.03 7.82
CA ALA A 14 14.08 -0.30 6.78
C ALA A 14 13.39 -0.43 5.41
N LEU A 15 12.93 -1.64 5.06
CA LEU A 15 12.23 -1.89 3.80
C LEU A 15 10.88 -1.16 3.74
N ALA A 16 10.08 -1.24 4.81
CA ALA A 16 8.77 -0.57 4.84
C ALA A 16 8.89 0.96 4.75
N ARG A 17 9.90 1.53 5.41
CA ARG A 17 10.18 2.98 5.33
C ARG A 17 10.61 3.38 3.92
N ALA A 18 11.57 2.66 3.33
CA ALA A 18 12.03 2.91 1.96
C ALA A 18 10.88 2.79 0.94
N ALA A 19 10.02 1.77 1.06
CA ALA A 19 8.82 1.61 0.24
C ALA A 19 7.84 2.78 0.39
N THR A 20 7.63 3.24 1.63
CA THR A 20 6.74 4.38 1.90
C THR A 20 7.28 5.67 1.30
N GLU A 21 8.58 5.94 1.49
CA GLU A 21 9.25 7.11 0.94
C GLU A 21 9.20 7.11 -0.60
N TYR A 22 9.54 5.97 -1.22
CA TYR A 22 9.49 5.83 -2.67
C TYR A 22 8.08 6.10 -3.21
N ILE A 23 7.05 5.45 -2.67
CA ILE A 23 5.67 5.62 -3.17
C ILE A 23 5.16 7.05 -2.92
N ARG A 24 5.55 7.69 -1.81
CA ARG A 24 5.25 9.11 -1.56
C ARG A 24 5.81 10.05 -2.62
N GLU A 25 6.90 9.68 -3.29
CA GLU A 25 7.48 10.47 -4.38
C GLU A 25 6.80 10.21 -5.73
N GLN A 26 6.13 9.06 -5.90
CA GLN A 26 5.52 8.65 -7.16
C GLN A 26 4.02 8.96 -7.24
N GLU A 27 3.29 8.78 -6.13
CA GLU A 27 1.84 8.88 -6.06
C GLU A 27 1.39 10.20 -5.44
N ASP A 28 0.19 10.66 -5.81
CA ASP A 28 -0.47 11.76 -5.10
C ASP A 28 -0.98 11.32 -3.71
N ASP A 29 -1.43 12.30 -2.91
CA ASP A 29 -1.98 12.02 -1.59
C ASP A 29 -3.21 11.09 -1.64
N LEU A 30 -3.99 11.10 -2.72
CA LEU A 30 -5.19 10.28 -2.83
C LEU A 30 -4.82 8.80 -2.98
N LEU A 31 -3.92 8.48 -3.90
CA LEU A 31 -3.41 7.13 -4.16
C LEU A 31 -2.61 6.59 -2.99
N PHE A 32 -1.70 7.39 -2.42
CA PHE A 32 -0.95 6.98 -1.24
C PHE A 32 -1.89 6.62 -0.07
N ASN A 33 -2.88 7.49 0.20
CA ASN A 33 -3.84 7.22 1.27
C ASN A 33 -4.76 6.05 0.93
N HIS A 34 -5.06 5.79 -0.34
CA HIS A 34 -5.77 4.60 -0.80
C HIS A 34 -4.98 3.33 -0.47
N SER A 35 -3.72 3.24 -0.90
CA SER A 35 -2.81 2.13 -0.62
C SER A 35 -2.68 1.86 0.88
N ARG A 36 -2.63 2.92 1.71
CA ARG A 36 -2.65 2.77 3.19
C ARG A 36 -3.95 2.19 3.72
N ARG A 37 -5.11 2.58 3.19
CA ARG A 37 -6.41 2.00 3.58
C ARG A 37 -6.51 0.54 3.14
N VAL A 38 -6.00 0.19 1.96
CA VAL A 38 -5.94 -1.20 1.47
C VAL A 38 -5.14 -2.09 2.42
N PHE A 39 -3.96 -1.64 2.87
CA PHE A 39 -3.19 -2.35 3.89
C PHE A 39 -4.00 -2.57 5.18
N LEU A 40 -4.59 -1.50 5.73
CA LEU A 40 -5.33 -1.58 7.00
C LEU A 40 -6.55 -2.51 6.90
N TRP A 41 -7.33 -2.41 5.83
CA TRP A 41 -8.48 -3.28 5.62
C TRP A 41 -8.08 -4.73 5.34
N GLY A 42 -7.00 -4.96 4.61
CA GLY A 42 -6.41 -6.28 4.41
C GLY A 42 -6.01 -6.92 5.74
N ALA A 43 -5.27 -6.18 6.57
CA ALA A 43 -4.82 -6.62 7.88
C ALA A 43 -5.99 -6.88 8.85
N LEU A 44 -6.97 -5.98 8.92
CA LEU A 44 -8.18 -6.17 9.73
C LEU A 44 -8.99 -7.38 9.27
N THR A 45 -9.08 -7.62 7.96
CA THR A 45 -9.76 -8.79 7.40
C THR A 45 -9.03 -10.08 7.73
N GLY A 46 -7.69 -10.09 7.61
CA GLY A 46 -6.84 -11.21 8.00
C GLY A 46 -7.02 -11.56 9.47
N LYS A 47 -6.97 -10.55 10.35
CA LYS A 47 -7.23 -10.70 11.79
C LYS A 47 -8.62 -11.27 12.08
N ARG A 48 -9.67 -10.73 11.46
CA ARG A 48 -11.06 -11.22 11.64
C ARG A 48 -11.21 -12.67 11.18
N LYS A 49 -10.49 -13.08 10.15
CA LYS A 49 -10.54 -14.43 9.58
C LYS A 49 -9.55 -15.41 10.22
N GLY A 50 -8.72 -14.97 11.18
CA GLY A 50 -7.69 -15.81 11.79
C GLY A 50 -6.59 -16.25 10.82
N LEU A 51 -6.32 -15.46 9.77
CA LEU A 51 -5.28 -15.76 8.79
C LEU A 51 -3.92 -15.33 9.32
N THR A 52 -2.92 -16.20 9.15
CA THR A 52 -1.51 -15.85 9.35
C THR A 52 -0.98 -15.17 8.10
N TYR A 53 -0.38 -13.99 8.26
CA TYR A 53 0.26 -13.25 7.17
C TYR A 53 1.48 -12.50 7.69
N ASP A 54 2.42 -12.20 6.79
CA ASP A 54 3.53 -11.29 7.08
C ASP A 54 3.07 -9.84 6.87
N GLY A 55 3.14 -9.03 7.93
CA GLY A 55 2.67 -7.65 7.90
C GLY A 55 3.51 -6.73 7.02
N GLU A 56 4.80 -6.98 6.89
CA GLU A 56 5.70 -6.21 6.03
C GLU A 56 5.44 -6.53 4.55
N GLN A 57 5.28 -7.81 4.20
CA GLN A 57 4.94 -8.20 2.83
C GLN A 57 3.57 -7.66 2.41
N LEU A 58 2.57 -7.76 3.29
CA LEU A 58 1.24 -7.19 3.01
C LEU A 58 1.33 -5.66 2.82
N TYR A 59 2.12 -4.98 3.64
CA TYR A 59 2.30 -3.54 3.54
C TYR A 59 2.99 -3.14 2.24
N VAL A 60 4.13 -3.74 1.91
CA VAL A 60 4.87 -3.45 0.67
C VAL A 60 4.00 -3.78 -0.55
N GLY A 61 3.31 -4.91 -0.56
CA GLY A 61 2.39 -5.27 -1.64
C GLY A 61 1.28 -4.23 -1.82
N ALA A 62 0.66 -3.78 -0.73
CA ALA A 62 -0.36 -2.72 -0.77
C ALA A 62 0.19 -1.38 -1.25
N MET A 63 1.41 -1.00 -0.86
CA MET A 63 2.04 0.25 -1.29
C MET A 63 2.31 0.31 -2.80
N PHE A 64 2.63 -0.82 -3.43
CA PHE A 64 3.00 -0.85 -4.86
C PHE A 64 1.87 -1.23 -5.81
N HIS A 65 0.71 -1.66 -5.31
CA HIS A 65 -0.32 -2.26 -6.17
C HIS A 65 -0.92 -1.30 -7.22
N ASP A 66 -0.90 0.00 -6.94
CA ASP A 66 -1.43 1.05 -7.81
C ASP A 66 -0.33 1.83 -8.56
N LEU A 67 0.95 1.47 -8.38
CA LEU A 67 2.06 2.21 -9.01
C LEU A 67 1.92 2.27 -10.54
N GLY A 68 1.37 1.24 -11.17
CA GLY A 68 1.10 1.20 -12.61
C GLY A 68 0.05 2.21 -13.11
N LEU A 69 -0.67 2.90 -12.21
CA LEU A 69 -1.57 4.02 -12.54
C LEU A 69 -0.83 5.35 -12.65
N VAL A 70 0.40 5.45 -12.14
CA VAL A 70 1.26 6.62 -12.30
C VAL A 70 1.80 6.62 -13.73
N GLU A 71 1.73 7.79 -14.41
CA GLU A 71 2.04 7.91 -15.84
C GLU A 71 3.43 7.35 -16.20
N GLN A 72 4.41 7.55 -15.33
CA GLN A 72 5.80 7.10 -15.52
C GLN A 72 5.96 5.56 -15.49
N HIS A 73 5.03 4.86 -14.84
CA HIS A 73 5.07 3.42 -14.57
C HIS A 73 3.99 2.64 -15.32
N ARG A 74 3.23 3.33 -16.17
CA ARG A 74 2.11 2.75 -16.90
C ARG A 74 2.60 1.85 -18.05
N SER A 75 2.04 0.65 -18.14
CA SER A 75 2.26 -0.22 -19.30
C SER A 75 1.31 0.16 -20.43
N ALA A 76 1.84 0.22 -21.66
CA ALA A 76 1.04 0.46 -22.87
C ALA A 76 -0.04 -0.62 -23.11
N ASN A 77 0.17 -1.83 -22.59
CA ASN A 77 -0.68 -2.99 -22.87
C ASN A 77 -1.70 -3.31 -21.75
N LEU A 78 -1.60 -2.64 -20.59
CA LEU A 78 -2.55 -2.81 -19.48
C LEU A 78 -3.44 -1.57 -19.45
N GLY A 79 -4.63 -1.68 -20.05
CA GLY A 79 -5.61 -0.61 -20.21
C GLY A 79 -6.30 -0.14 -18.92
N LEU A 80 -5.56 0.11 -17.84
CA LEU A 80 -6.09 0.68 -16.60
C LEU A 80 -6.24 2.20 -16.75
N ARG A 81 -7.34 2.65 -17.38
CA ARG A 81 -7.70 4.07 -17.56
C ARG A 81 -8.62 4.61 -16.44
N ALA A 82 -8.76 3.90 -15.33
CA ALA A 82 -9.96 4.02 -14.50
C ALA A 82 -9.88 4.98 -13.30
N VAL A 83 -8.70 5.48 -12.88
CA VAL A 83 -8.58 6.12 -11.56
C VAL A 83 -8.15 7.60 -11.60
N GLN A 84 -7.63 8.10 -12.73
CA GLN A 84 -7.26 9.50 -12.86
C GLN A 84 -8.37 10.30 -13.55
N ARG A 85 -9.30 10.84 -12.75
CA ARG A 85 -10.17 11.96 -13.15
C ARG A 85 -10.22 12.99 -12.04
#